data_AF-A0ABD0KHL7-F1
#
_entry.id   AF-A0ABD0KHL7-F1
#
_cell.length_a   1.000
_cell.length_b   1.000
_cell.length_c   1.000
_cell.angle_alpha   90.00
_cell.angle_beta   90.00
_cell.angle_gamma   90.00
#
_symmetry.space_group_name_H-M   'P 1'
#
loop_
_entity.id
_entity.type
_entity.pdbx_description
1 polymer ?
#
loop_
_entity_poly.entity_id
_entity_poly.type
_entity_poly.pdbx_seq_one_letter_code
_entity_poly.pdbx_strand_id
1 'polypeptide(L)'
;MDVDSDLDGKLLQQFSSMGTTDREVLISEFQKLLGNTLNPDSCAFFLDMNNWNLQAAICSYYDFEQPSVTLPSMSLVSDVTVGEGEAVAPNTRFVKTWRVKNSW
;
A
#
# COMPACT_ATOMS: atom_id res chain seq x y z
N MET A 1 -4.87 13.88 18.71
CA MET A 1 -4.29 12.99 19.76
C MET A 1 -3.75 11.81 18.98
N ASP A 2 -2.56 11.97 18.42
CA ASP A 2 -2.01 11.06 17.40
C ASP A 2 -0.72 10.39 17.91
N VAL A 3 -0.26 10.81 19.09
CA VAL A 3 1.00 10.38 19.71
C VAL A 3 0.90 8.95 20.27
N ASP A 4 -0.30 8.48 20.58
CA ASP A 4 -0.54 7.15 21.17
C ASP A 4 -0.46 6.05 20.11
N SER A 5 -1.04 6.30 18.93
CA SER A 5 -1.04 5.36 17.80
C SER A 5 0.38 5.08 17.26
N ASP A 6 1.23 6.11 17.19
CA ASP A 6 2.62 5.98 16.73
C ASP A 6 3.51 5.24 17.74
N LEU A 7 3.24 5.42 19.04
CA LEU A 7 3.99 4.73 20.10
C LEU A 7 3.60 3.25 20.17
N ASP A 8 2.30 2.96 20.09
CA ASP A 8 1.76 1.60 20.07
C ASP A 8 2.27 0.80 18.86
N GLY A 9 2.27 1.43 17.67
CA GLY A 9 2.84 0.84 16.46
C GLY A 9 4.34 0.51 16.57
N LYS A 10 5.14 1.40 17.18
CA LYS A 10 6.57 1.16 17.42
C LYS A 10 6.81 0.03 18.43
N LEU A 11 6.00 -0.03 19.48
CA LEU A 11 6.09 -1.09 20.48
C LEU A 11 5.69 -2.44 19.88
N LEU A 12 4.59 -2.52 19.12
CA LEU A 12 4.20 -3.74 18.39
C LEU A 12 5.29 -4.20 17.42
N GLN A 13 5.94 -3.27 16.72
CA GLN A 13 7.05 -3.59 15.82
C GLN A 13 8.24 -4.18 16.59
N GLN A 14 8.58 -3.64 17.76
CA GLN A 14 9.62 -4.20 18.62
C GLN A 14 9.22 -5.58 19.17
N PHE A 15 7.98 -5.76 19.61
CA PHE A 15 7.47 -7.05 20.11
C PHE A 15 7.46 -8.15 19.04
N SER A 16 7.10 -7.81 17.80
CA SER A 16 7.12 -8.76 16.69
C SER A 16 8.52 -9.17 16.26
N SER A 17 9.54 -8.34 16.50
CA SER A 17 10.96 -8.72 16.32
C SER A 17 11.54 -9.57 17.47
N MET A 18 10.83 -9.68 18.59
CA MET A 18 11.23 -10.53 19.74
C MET A 18 10.67 -11.96 19.67
N GLY A 19 10.13 -12.36 18.51
CA GLY A 19 9.71 -13.74 18.29
C GLY A 19 10.89 -14.71 18.44
N THR A 20 10.74 -15.72 19.30
CA THR A 20 11.69 -16.85 19.41
C THR A 20 11.52 -17.86 18.26
N THR A 21 10.82 -17.47 17.19
CA THR A 21 10.52 -18.30 16.04
C THR A 21 11.79 -18.60 15.26
N ASP A 22 11.97 -19.87 14.89
CA ASP A 22 13.15 -20.32 14.15
C ASP A 22 13.28 -19.60 12.79
N ARG A 23 14.51 -19.23 12.44
CA ARG A 23 14.83 -18.51 11.21
C ARG A 23 14.46 -19.30 9.96
N GLU A 24 14.62 -20.62 9.97
CA GLU A 24 14.25 -21.48 8.85
C GLU A 24 12.72 -21.52 8.66
N VAL A 25 11.97 -21.49 9.76
CA VAL A 25 10.51 -21.41 9.71
C VAL A 25 10.07 -20.10 9.07
N LEU A 26 10.66 -18.97 9.47
CA LEU A 26 10.34 -17.66 8.89
C LEU A 26 10.64 -17.60 7.39
N ILE A 27 11.79 -18.12 6.96
CA ILE A 27 12.15 -18.22 5.54
C ILE A 27 11.11 -19.08 4.79
N SER A 28 10.72 -20.22 5.36
CA SER A 28 9.74 -21.11 4.72
C SER A 28 8.34 -20.48 4.60
N GLU A 29 7.88 -19.76 5.62
CA GLU A 29 6.59 -19.08 5.60
C GLU A 29 6.59 -17.89 4.64
N PHE A 30 7.69 -17.12 4.60
CA PHE A 30 7.88 -16.05 3.63
C PHE A 30 7.78 -16.57 2.19
N GLN A 31 8.48 -17.68 1.88
CA GLN A 31 8.42 -18.31 0.56
C GLN A 31 7.01 -18.78 0.21
N LYS A 32 6.31 -19.44 1.15
CA LYS A 32 4.93 -19.90 0.94
C LYS A 32 3.99 -18.75 0.61
N LEU A 33 4.12 -17.63 1.32
CA LEU A 33 3.26 -16.45 1.11
C LEU A 33 3.47 -15.76 -0.24
N LEU A 34 4.65 -15.90 -0.84
CA LEU A 34 4.99 -15.35 -2.15
C LEU A 34 4.82 -16.36 -3.30
N GLY A 35 4.19 -17.51 -3.02
CA GLY A 35 3.93 -18.53 -4.04
C GLY A 35 5.17 -19.30 -4.49
N ASN A 36 6.19 -19.41 -3.62
CA ASN A 36 7.40 -20.19 -3.86
C ASN A 36 8.25 -19.72 -5.07
N THR A 37 8.09 -18.47 -5.48
CA THR A 37 8.81 -17.86 -6.62
C THR A 37 10.23 -17.44 -6.24
N LEU A 38 10.45 -17.05 -4.98
CA LEU A 38 11.73 -16.59 -4.45
C LEU A 38 12.58 -17.73 -3.89
N ASN A 39 13.89 -17.64 -4.08
CA ASN A 39 14.84 -18.55 -3.44
C ASN A 39 15.00 -18.25 -1.93
N PRO A 40 15.41 -19.25 -1.12
CA PRO A 40 15.50 -19.09 0.33
C PRO A 40 16.49 -17.99 0.76
N ASP A 41 17.57 -17.81 0.01
CA ASP A 41 18.59 -16.81 0.28
C ASP A 41 18.05 -15.38 0.16
N SER A 42 17.17 -15.13 -0.82
CA SER A 42 16.52 -13.83 -1.00
C SER A 42 15.52 -13.56 0.12
N CYS A 43 14.78 -14.58 0.57
CA CYS A 43 13.87 -14.46 1.70
C CYS A 43 14.63 -14.15 3.00
N ALA A 44 15.76 -14.83 3.22
CA ALA A 44 16.64 -14.57 4.36
C ALA A 44 17.18 -13.12 4.33
N PHE A 45 17.54 -12.62 3.15
CA PHE A 45 18.00 -11.23 2.97
C PHE A 45 16.92 -10.21 3.36
N PHE A 46 15.68 -10.33 2.85
CA PHE A 46 14.59 -9.41 3.20
C PHE A 46 14.20 -9.50 4.69
N LEU A 47 14.25 -10.69 5.28
CA LEU A 47 14.04 -10.89 6.71
C LEU A 47 15.14 -10.20 7.52
N ASP A 48 16.40 -10.35 7.15
CA ASP A 48 17.52 -9.73 7.88
C ASP A 48 17.46 -8.20 7.85
N MET A 49 17.09 -7.62 6.69
CA MET A 49 16.86 -6.17 6.56
C MET A 49 15.71 -5.64 7.44
N ASN A 50 14.77 -6.52 7.81
CA ASN A 50 13.57 -6.17 8.57
C ASN A 50 13.59 -6.74 9.99
N ASN A 51 14.78 -6.94 10.56
CA ASN A 51 14.97 -7.47 11.92
C ASN A 51 14.22 -8.79 12.16
N TRP A 52 14.19 -9.65 11.15
CA TRP A 52 13.49 -10.95 11.16
C TRP A 52 11.97 -10.86 11.40
N ASN A 53 11.37 -9.69 11.16
CA ASN A 53 9.93 -9.52 11.16
C ASN A 53 9.35 -9.96 9.81
N LEU A 54 8.58 -11.05 9.81
CA LEU A 54 7.98 -11.63 8.60
C LEU A 54 7.10 -10.63 7.84
N GLN A 55 6.22 -9.92 8.55
CA GLN A 55 5.29 -8.98 7.92
C GLN A 55 6.04 -7.82 7.28
N ALA A 56 6.97 -7.20 8.01
CA ALA A 56 7.75 -6.07 7.50
C ALA A 56 8.62 -6.46 6.30
N ALA A 57 9.18 -7.67 6.32
CA ALA A 57 9.93 -8.21 5.20
C ALA A 57 9.04 -8.41 3.96
N ILE A 58 7.82 -8.93 4.12
CA ILE A 58 6.88 -9.13 3.00
C ILE A 58 6.46 -7.79 2.41
N CYS A 59 6.15 -6.81 3.26
CA CYS A 59 5.87 -5.45 2.81
C CYS A 59 7.05 -4.87 2.02
N SER A 60 8.27 -4.99 2.55
CA SER A 60 9.48 -4.52 1.88
C SER A 60 9.71 -5.19 0.52
N TYR A 61 9.43 -6.50 0.40
CA TYR A 61 9.51 -7.22 -0.86
C TYR A 61 8.50 -6.67 -1.87
N TYR A 62 7.24 -6.47 -1.49
CA TYR A 62 6.22 -5.93 -2.39
C TYR A 62 6.45 -4.47 -2.75
N ASP A 63 7.03 -3.66 -1.85
CA ASP A 63 7.44 -2.29 -2.15
C ASP A 63 8.62 -2.25 -3.13
N PHE A 64 9.53 -3.23 -3.05
CA PHE A 64 10.68 -3.36 -3.95
C PHE A 64 10.31 -3.93 -5.33
N GLU A 65 9.55 -5.03 -5.36
CA GLU A 65 8.99 -5.64 -6.58
C GLU A 65 7.78 -4.90 -7.11
N GLN A 66 7.36 -3.82 -6.43
CA GLN A 66 6.24 -3.01 -6.88
C GLN A 66 6.52 -2.70 -8.35
N PRO A 67 5.67 -3.18 -9.27
CA PRO A 67 5.99 -3.04 -10.66
C PRO A 67 6.14 -1.55 -10.93
N SER A 68 7.16 -1.15 -11.68
CA SER A 68 7.20 0.19 -12.29
C SER A 68 6.04 0.41 -13.28
N VAL A 69 5.12 -0.55 -13.37
CA VAL A 69 3.80 -0.40 -13.95
C VAL A 69 3.09 0.72 -13.21
N THR A 70 3.09 1.87 -13.84
CA THR A 70 2.14 2.94 -13.58
C THR A 70 0.76 2.33 -13.52
N LEU A 71 0.20 2.26 -12.31
CA LEU A 71 -1.18 1.81 -12.12
C LEU A 71 -2.09 2.69 -12.97
N PRO A 72 -3.18 2.14 -13.52
CA PRO A 72 -4.18 2.95 -14.21
C PRO A 72 -4.62 4.06 -13.26
N SER A 73 -4.36 5.30 -13.63
CA SER A 73 -4.79 6.47 -12.87
C SER A 73 -5.59 7.39 -13.77
N MET A 74 -6.37 8.27 -13.16
CA MET A 74 -7.17 9.25 -13.88
C MET A 74 -7.05 10.61 -13.21
N SER A 75 -7.18 11.66 -14.01
CA SER A 75 -7.26 13.03 -13.53
C SER A 75 -8.52 13.70 -14.05
N LEU A 76 -9.07 14.60 -13.23
CA LEU A 76 -10.11 15.52 -13.67
C LEU A 76 -9.44 16.57 -14.57
N VAL A 77 -9.90 16.67 -15.81
CA VAL A 77 -9.39 17.66 -16.77
C VAL A 77 -10.10 18.98 -16.54
N SER A 78 -11.43 18.94 -16.54
CA SER A 78 -12.26 20.11 -16.29
C SER A 78 -13.68 19.69 -15.95
N ASP A 79 -14.37 20.57 -15.24
CA ASP A 79 -15.82 20.58 -15.23
C ASP A 79 -16.29 21.27 -16.53
N VAL A 80 -17.36 20.74 -17.11
CA VAL A 80 -17.98 21.24 -18.35
C VAL A 80 -19.49 21.31 -18.17
N THR A 81 -19.93 21.45 -16.93
CA THR A 81 -21.34 21.66 -16.58
C THR A 81 -21.83 22.95 -17.23
N VAL A 82 -22.95 22.90 -17.94
CA VAL A 82 -23.58 24.10 -18.48
C VAL A 82 -24.01 25.00 -17.31
N GLY A 83 -23.56 26.26 -17.29
CA GLY A 83 -23.78 27.17 -16.16
C GLY A 83 -22.83 26.92 -14.98
N GLU A 84 -21.65 26.36 -15.21
CA GLU A 84 -20.64 26.19 -14.16
C GLU A 84 -20.33 27.52 -13.46
N GLY A 85 -20.53 27.56 -12.14
CA GLY A 85 -20.35 28.77 -11.32
C GLY A 85 -21.63 29.60 -11.12
N GLU A 86 -22.73 29.27 -11.80
CA GLU A 86 -24.03 29.91 -11.59
C GLU A 86 -24.76 29.32 -10.38
N ALA A 87 -25.54 30.17 -9.70
CA ALA A 87 -26.36 29.73 -8.57
C ALA A 87 -27.54 28.88 -9.06
N VAL A 88 -27.66 27.65 -8.55
CA VAL A 88 -28.79 26.76 -8.83
C VAL A 88 -29.86 26.96 -7.74
N ALA A 89 -31.08 27.30 -8.15
CA ALA A 89 -32.20 27.48 -7.23
C ALA A 89 -32.62 26.16 -6.55
N PRO A 90 -33.15 26.19 -5.30
CA PRO A 90 -33.64 25.00 -4.62
C PRO A 90 -34.67 24.23 -5.47
N ASN A 91 -34.70 22.90 -5.32
CA ASN A 91 -35.59 21.99 -6.06
C ASN A 91 -35.44 22.01 -7.60
N THR A 92 -34.31 22.49 -8.13
CA THR A 92 -34.01 22.47 -9.57
C THR A 92 -33.19 21.23 -9.93
N ARG A 93 -33.58 20.52 -10.99
CA ARG A 93 -32.77 19.44 -11.56
C ARG A 93 -31.75 20.02 -12.53
N PHE A 94 -30.50 19.56 -12.43
CA PHE A 94 -29.44 19.93 -13.37
C PHE A 94 -28.55 18.73 -13.68
N VAL A 95 -27.77 18.83 -14.75
CA VAL A 95 -26.83 17.79 -15.20
C VAL A 95 -25.41 18.27 -14.96
N LYS A 96 -24.67 17.55 -14.12
CA LYS A 96 -23.25 17.79 -13.88
C LYS A 96 -22.43 17.04 -14.91
N THR A 97 -21.55 17.72 -15.63
CA THR A 97 -20.75 17.12 -16.71
C THR A 97 -19.28 17.35 -16.43
N TRP A 98 -18.49 16.28 -16.40
CA TRP A 98 -17.06 16.34 -16.17
C TRP A 98 -16.28 15.72 -17.32
N ARG A 99 -15.13 16.31 -17.62
CA ARG A 99 -14.15 15.75 -18.53
C ARG A 99 -13.02 15.13 -17.70
N VAL A 100 -12.82 13.83 -17.86
CA VAL A 100 -11.77 13.08 -17.19
C VAL A 100 -10.81 12.50 -18.22
N LYS A 101 -9.55 12.31 -17.82
CA LYS A 101 -8.50 11.73 -18.65
C LYS A 101 -7.80 10.63 -17.86
N ASN A 102 -7.56 9.50 -18.51
CA ASN A 102 -6.67 8.48 -17.95
C ASN A 102 -5.21 8.95 -18.11
N SER A 103 -4.40 8.72 -17.09
CA SER A 103 -2.96 8.83 -17.17
C SER A 103 -2.45 7.58 -17.90
N TRP A 104 -1.91 7.78 -19.10
CA TRP A 104 -1.22 6.76 -19.88
C TRP A 104 0.27 7.08 -19.88
#